data_AF-A0A507EDQ2-F1
#
_entry.id   AF-A0A507EDQ2-F1
#
_cell.length_a   1.000
_cell.length_b   1.000
_cell.length_c   1.000
_cell.angle_alpha   90.00
_cell.angle_beta   90.00
_cell.angle_gamma   90.00
#
_symmetry.space_group_name_H-M   'P 1'
#
loop_
_entity.id
_entity.type
_entity.pdbx_description
1 polymer ?
#
loop_
_entity_poly.entity_id
_entity_poly.type
_entity_poly.pdbx_seq_one_letter_code
_entity_poly.pdbx_strand_id
1 'polypeptide(L)'
;MSAIQQTAAEVARNYLIWRSQRPAVSRPNGGPTRQRLRAQATFLSKLRGTIDQFAEYDKIELQDVAREAIPIDRLHSEAHAQVEANPETQFHDHLVKALLRWFKNEYFTWVNSPPCQHCQSPTTAVGGVNPTPEEIRYQCGRVELYKCNLCHKETRFPRYNNLRKLMETRRGRCGEWANVFCLFCKTMGFETRYVLDFTDHVWTEIYKDGKGWVNCDSCEGEGSYDQPLMYEAGWGKKLTYIFSIGTYEIVDVIRRYTNKPDEVFARRTDVDELWLKKTISDLTARMQNTLPASAKSDLEQRAAQEQAQLNKTIAKEDEGPVAAVLHGRESGSVQWRAARGELGADQAPADETSDVKKNATS
;
A
#
# COMPACT_ATOMS: atom_id res chain seq x y z
N MET A 1 54.14 14.45 -51.67
CA MET A 1 52.95 14.49 -50.79
C MET A 1 53.28 15.38 -49.61
N SER A 2 52.48 16.40 -49.34
CA SER A 2 52.81 17.47 -48.38
C SER A 2 52.87 16.94 -46.95
N ALA A 3 53.62 17.60 -46.06
CA ALA A 3 53.76 17.24 -44.65
C ALA A 3 52.41 17.07 -43.91
N ILE A 4 51.35 17.69 -44.41
CA ILE A 4 49.97 17.59 -43.91
C ILE A 4 49.33 16.22 -44.23
N GLN A 5 49.68 15.59 -45.36
CA GLN A 5 49.18 14.26 -45.71
C GLN A 5 49.87 13.16 -44.88
N GLN A 6 51.13 13.39 -44.47
CA GLN A 6 51.86 12.47 -43.59
C GLN A 6 51.28 12.48 -42.17
N THR A 7 50.95 13.65 -41.61
CA THR A 7 50.36 13.75 -40.27
C THR A 7 48.96 13.14 -40.19
N ALA A 8 48.12 13.28 -41.23
CA ALA A 8 46.81 12.64 -41.27
C ALA A 8 46.90 11.11 -41.28
N ALA A 9 47.84 10.55 -42.05
CA ALA A 9 48.07 9.11 -42.10
C ALA A 9 48.63 8.57 -40.77
N GLU A 10 49.42 9.37 -40.06
CA GLU A 10 50.00 9.00 -38.77
C GLU A 10 48.96 9.04 -37.65
N VAL A 11 48.08 10.03 -37.64
CA VAL A 11 46.93 10.10 -36.72
C VAL A 11 45.97 8.93 -36.94
N ALA A 12 45.68 8.58 -38.20
CA ALA A 12 44.84 7.42 -38.53
C ALA A 12 45.49 6.11 -38.05
N ARG A 13 46.81 5.95 -38.22
CA ARG A 13 47.55 4.78 -37.76
C ARG A 13 47.54 4.68 -36.23
N ASN A 14 47.76 5.79 -35.52
CA ASN A 14 47.72 5.85 -34.06
C ASN A 14 46.33 5.51 -33.51
N TYR A 15 45.26 5.98 -34.18
CA TYR A 15 43.89 5.62 -33.83
C TYR A 15 43.61 4.12 -33.99
N LEU A 16 44.10 3.52 -35.08
CA LEU A 16 43.94 2.07 -35.33
C LEU A 16 44.73 1.23 -34.33
N ILE A 17 45.95 1.65 -33.98
CA ILE A 17 46.77 1.01 -32.95
C ILE A 17 46.07 1.09 -31.58
N TRP A 18 45.64 2.29 -31.16
CA TRP A 18 44.88 2.49 -29.92
C TRP A 18 43.62 1.62 -29.87
N ARG A 19 42.89 1.51 -30.99
CA ARG A 19 41.69 0.67 -31.08
C ARG A 19 42.01 -0.82 -31.00
N SER A 20 43.12 -1.27 -31.58
CA SER A 20 43.54 -2.68 -31.58
C SER A 20 44.10 -3.15 -30.24
N GLN A 21 44.66 -2.23 -29.45
CA GLN A 21 45.24 -2.50 -28.13
C GLN A 21 44.23 -2.34 -26.99
N ARG A 22 42.99 -1.92 -27.28
CA ARG A 22 41.96 -1.81 -26.27
C ARG A 22 41.62 -3.23 -25.77
N PRO A 23 41.77 -3.52 -24.47
CA PRO A 23 41.32 -4.78 -23.92
C PRO A 23 39.84 -4.95 -24.28
N ALA A 24 39.47 -6.09 -24.86
CA ALA A 24 38.08 -6.44 -25.01
C ALA A 24 37.50 -6.46 -23.59
N VAL A 25 36.71 -5.44 -23.25
CA VAL A 25 35.88 -5.50 -22.06
C VAL A 25 35.00 -6.71 -22.29
N SER A 26 35.29 -7.80 -21.58
CA SER A 26 34.46 -8.98 -21.51
C SER A 26 33.13 -8.52 -20.92
N ARG A 27 32.22 -8.09 -21.79
CA ARG A 27 30.84 -7.84 -21.42
C ARG A 27 30.31 -9.20 -20.98
N PRO A 28 29.82 -9.35 -19.74
CA PRO A 28 29.11 -10.56 -19.36
C PRO A 28 28.00 -10.77 -20.40
N ASN A 29 27.92 -11.99 -20.92
CA ASN A 29 26.90 -12.37 -21.88
C ASN A 29 25.52 -12.09 -21.29
N GLY A 30 24.78 -11.16 -21.92
CA GLY A 30 23.38 -10.88 -21.63
C GLY A 30 23.12 -9.58 -20.89
N GLY A 31 22.97 -8.47 -21.63
CA GLY A 31 22.23 -7.32 -21.11
C GLY A 31 20.79 -7.73 -20.74
N PRO A 32 20.12 -7.02 -19.83
CA PRO A 32 18.77 -7.39 -19.40
C PRO A 32 17.84 -7.50 -20.61
N THR A 33 17.07 -8.59 -20.67
CA THR A 33 16.12 -8.82 -21.76
C THR A 33 15.11 -7.68 -21.83
N ARG A 34 14.52 -7.44 -23.02
CA ARG A 34 13.48 -6.40 -23.20
C ARG A 34 12.30 -6.59 -22.23
N GLN A 35 11.97 -7.83 -21.89
CA GLN A 35 10.95 -8.17 -20.92
C GLN A 35 11.36 -7.77 -19.49
N ARG A 36 12.58 -8.09 -19.06
CA ARG A 36 13.12 -7.68 -17.75
C ARG A 36 13.14 -6.15 -17.59
N LEU A 37 13.56 -5.44 -18.63
CA LEU A 37 13.55 -3.97 -18.64
C LEU A 37 12.14 -3.38 -18.51
N ARG A 38 11.14 -3.97 -19.18
CA ARG A 38 9.73 -3.56 -19.06
C ARG A 38 9.20 -3.82 -17.65
N ALA A 39 9.47 -5.00 -17.07
CA ALA A 39 9.06 -5.33 -15.71
C ALA A 39 9.66 -4.35 -14.70
N GLN A 40 10.96 -4.08 -14.79
CA GLN A 40 11.65 -3.08 -13.96
C GLN A 40 11.04 -1.67 -14.13
N ALA A 41 10.72 -1.26 -15.36
CA ALA A 41 10.09 0.04 -15.61
C ALA A 41 8.69 0.15 -14.99
N THR A 42 7.85 -0.88 -15.14
CA THR A 42 6.51 -0.93 -14.52
C THR A 42 6.60 -0.93 -12.99
N PHE A 43 7.52 -1.72 -12.43
CA PHE A 43 7.76 -1.79 -10.98
C PHE A 43 8.17 -0.42 -10.43
N LEU A 44 9.18 0.21 -11.05
CA LEU A 44 9.66 1.53 -10.67
C LEU A 44 8.59 2.61 -10.83
N SER A 45 7.78 2.55 -11.90
CA SER A 45 6.67 3.48 -12.11
C SER A 45 5.64 3.38 -11.00
N LYS A 46 5.34 2.17 -10.52
CA LYS A 46 4.41 1.96 -9.41
C LYS A 46 4.94 2.56 -8.11
N LEU A 47 6.20 2.29 -7.76
CA LEU A 47 6.83 2.87 -6.57
C LEU A 47 6.88 4.40 -6.61
N ARG A 48 7.26 4.98 -7.75
CA ARG A 48 7.29 6.44 -7.92
C ARG A 48 5.92 7.06 -7.81
N GLY A 49 4.90 6.48 -8.46
CA GLY A 49 3.54 6.97 -8.35
C GLY A 49 3.03 6.97 -6.90
N THR A 50 3.39 5.95 -6.11
CA THR A 50 3.04 5.90 -4.68
C THR A 50 3.80 6.93 -3.85
N ILE A 51 5.08 7.19 -4.16
CA ILE A 51 5.84 8.28 -3.52
C ILE A 51 5.21 9.64 -3.83
N ASP A 52 4.89 9.90 -5.10
CA ASP A 52 4.25 11.15 -5.53
C ASP A 52 2.87 11.33 -4.86
N GLN A 53 2.11 10.24 -4.72
CA GLN A 53 0.84 10.25 -3.99
C GLN A 53 1.05 10.57 -2.50
N PHE A 54 2.03 9.94 -1.84
CA PHE A 54 2.30 10.19 -0.42
C PHE A 54 2.70 11.64 -0.14
N ALA A 55 3.48 12.26 -1.05
CA ALA A 55 3.90 13.65 -0.93
C ALA A 55 2.73 14.65 -0.91
N GLU A 56 1.55 14.28 -1.45
CA GLU A 56 0.35 15.11 -1.36
C GLU A 56 -0.12 15.30 0.09
N TYR A 57 0.17 14.35 0.98
CA TYR A 57 -0.24 14.42 2.39
C TYR A 57 0.47 15.53 3.17
N ASP A 58 1.60 16.05 2.66
CA ASP A 58 2.34 17.17 3.25
C ASP A 58 1.75 18.55 2.94
N LYS A 59 0.72 18.63 2.08
CA LYS A 59 0.07 19.91 1.73
C LYS A 59 -0.78 20.42 2.88
N ILE A 60 -0.42 21.59 3.43
CA ILE A 60 -1.07 22.22 4.58
C ILE A 60 -2.57 22.42 4.32
N GLU A 61 -2.94 22.92 3.15
CA GLU A 61 -4.34 23.21 2.83
C GLU A 61 -5.20 21.93 2.77
N LEU A 62 -4.56 20.79 2.51
CA LEU A 62 -5.22 19.50 2.51
C LEU A 62 -5.37 18.96 3.94
N GLN A 63 -4.34 19.12 4.77
CA GLN A 63 -4.41 18.78 6.19
C GLN A 63 -5.42 19.64 6.94
N ASP A 64 -5.61 20.91 6.57
CA ASP A 64 -6.65 21.77 7.15
C ASP A 64 -8.05 21.21 6.93
N VAL A 65 -8.35 20.77 5.70
CA VAL A 65 -9.65 20.14 5.40
C VAL A 65 -9.81 18.79 6.10
N ALA A 66 -8.74 18.02 6.24
CA ALA A 66 -8.76 16.79 7.03
C ALA A 66 -9.03 17.10 8.51
N ARG A 67 -8.40 18.13 9.06
CA ARG A 67 -8.54 18.55 10.47
C ARG A 67 -9.96 19.00 10.78
N GLU A 68 -10.62 19.69 9.85
CA GLU A 68 -12.04 20.06 9.95
C GLU A 68 -12.99 18.85 9.88
N ALA A 69 -12.58 17.79 9.19
CA ALA A 69 -13.39 16.58 9.05
C ALA A 69 -13.29 15.64 10.27
N ILE A 70 -12.14 15.59 10.94
CA ILE A 70 -11.88 14.70 12.07
C ILE A 70 -12.46 15.30 13.37
N PRO A 71 -13.22 14.54 14.17
CA PRO A 71 -13.71 15.01 15.48
C PRO A 71 -12.60 14.93 16.54
N ILE A 72 -11.53 15.70 16.36
CA ILE A 72 -10.27 15.61 17.12
C ILE A 72 -10.50 15.64 18.64
N ASP A 73 -11.24 16.61 19.14
CA ASP A 73 -11.48 16.77 20.59
C ASP A 73 -12.22 15.57 21.20
N ARG A 74 -13.16 15.00 20.45
CA ARG A 74 -13.91 13.79 20.83
C ARG A 74 -12.96 12.60 20.93
N LEU A 75 -12.14 12.37 19.90
CA LEU A 75 -11.20 11.24 19.86
C LEU A 75 -10.11 11.37 20.94
N HIS A 76 -9.61 12.57 21.21
CA HIS A 76 -8.67 12.82 22.31
C HIS A 76 -9.31 12.54 23.68
N SER A 77 -10.54 13.00 23.89
CA SER A 77 -11.26 12.76 25.14
C SER A 77 -11.53 11.26 25.37
N GLU A 78 -11.93 10.54 24.31
CA GLU A 78 -12.07 9.07 24.34
C GLU A 78 -10.74 8.39 24.72
N ALA A 79 -9.62 8.81 24.13
CA ALA A 79 -8.30 8.24 24.40
C ALA A 79 -7.80 8.55 25.83
N HIS A 80 -8.02 9.77 26.33
CA HIS A 80 -7.68 10.13 27.71
C HIS A 80 -8.47 9.30 28.72
N ALA A 81 -9.79 9.13 28.51
CA ALA A 81 -10.61 8.31 29.38
C ALA A 81 -10.13 6.85 29.46
N GLN A 82 -9.60 6.28 28.36
CA GLN A 82 -9.03 4.93 28.35
C GLN A 82 -7.73 4.85 29.17
N VAL A 83 -6.88 5.87 29.12
CA VAL A 83 -5.65 5.93 29.94
C VAL A 83 -5.99 6.14 31.42
N GLU A 84 -6.98 6.98 31.73
CA GLU A 84 -7.44 7.17 33.11
C GLU A 84 -8.01 5.87 33.71
N ALA A 85 -8.74 5.09 32.91
CA ALA A 85 -9.26 3.80 33.32
C ALA A 85 -8.17 2.71 33.42
N ASN A 86 -7.09 2.81 32.64
CA ASN A 86 -5.98 1.86 32.65
C ASN A 86 -4.62 2.58 32.46
N PRO A 87 -4.00 3.09 33.54
CA PRO A 87 -2.80 3.92 33.48
C PRO A 87 -1.54 3.27 32.88
N GLU A 88 -1.50 1.94 32.77
CA GLU A 88 -0.39 1.20 32.15
C GLU A 88 -0.43 1.25 30.61
N THR A 89 -1.53 1.74 30.03
CA THR A 89 -1.70 1.83 28.58
C THR A 89 -1.28 3.18 28.03
N GLN A 90 -0.97 3.23 26.73
CA GLN A 90 -0.48 4.44 26.09
C GLN A 90 -1.59 5.22 25.39
N PHE A 91 -1.62 6.53 25.59
CA PHE A 91 -2.57 7.45 24.94
C PHE A 91 -2.58 7.31 23.41
N HIS A 92 -1.40 7.23 22.79
CA HIS A 92 -1.26 7.10 21.33
C HIS A 92 -1.97 5.85 20.79
N ASP A 93 -1.88 4.72 21.49
CA ASP A 93 -2.54 3.47 21.06
C ASP A 93 -4.07 3.66 21.03
N HIS A 94 -4.62 4.27 22.07
CA HIS A 94 -6.06 4.51 22.18
C HIS A 94 -6.55 5.53 21.17
N LEU A 95 -5.77 6.57 20.91
CA LEU A 95 -6.11 7.59 19.91
C LEU A 95 -6.18 7.00 18.50
N VAL A 96 -5.21 6.15 18.14
CA VAL A 96 -5.21 5.48 16.82
C VAL A 96 -6.38 4.52 16.69
N LYS A 97 -6.68 3.74 17.73
CA LYS A 97 -7.83 2.84 17.75
C LYS A 97 -9.15 3.60 17.64
N ALA A 98 -9.30 4.72 18.37
CA ALA A 98 -10.46 5.60 18.26
C ALA A 98 -10.60 6.18 16.84
N LEU A 99 -9.50 6.60 16.22
CA LEU A 99 -9.49 7.07 14.83
C LEU A 99 -9.89 5.97 13.84
N LEU A 100 -9.35 4.74 13.98
CA LEU A 100 -9.73 3.58 13.16
C LEU A 100 -11.23 3.27 13.28
N ARG A 101 -11.75 3.24 14.52
CA ARG A 101 -13.15 2.97 14.82
C ARG A 101 -14.07 4.03 14.21
N TRP A 102 -13.79 5.32 14.43
CA TRP A 102 -14.55 6.42 13.85
C TRP A 102 -14.49 6.39 12.32
N PHE A 103 -13.30 6.19 11.74
CA PHE A 103 -13.15 6.18 10.30
C PHE A 103 -14.01 5.10 9.63
N LYS A 104 -13.97 3.88 10.18
CA LYS A 104 -14.70 2.73 9.64
C LYS A 104 -16.20 2.78 9.88
N ASN A 105 -16.63 3.22 11.07
CA ASN A 105 -18.03 3.10 11.48
C ASN A 105 -18.84 4.37 11.25
N GLU A 106 -18.20 5.53 11.09
CA GLU A 106 -18.88 6.83 11.00
C GLU A 106 -18.47 7.64 9.77
N TYR A 107 -17.20 7.67 9.41
CA TYR A 107 -16.72 8.60 8.38
C TYR A 107 -16.81 8.06 6.95
N PHE A 108 -16.33 6.85 6.70
CA PHE A 108 -16.10 6.32 5.35
C PHE A 108 -16.92 5.06 5.07
N THR A 109 -17.43 4.93 3.85
CA THR A 109 -18.36 3.85 3.46
C THR A 109 -17.74 2.88 2.46
N TRP A 110 -17.84 1.58 2.73
CA TRP A 110 -17.35 0.55 1.82
C TRP A 110 -18.32 0.38 0.64
N VAL A 111 -17.77 0.23 -0.58
CA VAL A 111 -18.56 0.05 -1.80
C VAL A 111 -18.17 -1.23 -2.52
N ASN A 112 -19.04 -2.24 -2.45
CA ASN A 112 -18.96 -3.40 -3.33
C ASN A 112 -19.53 -3.04 -4.71
N SER A 113 -20.80 -2.65 -4.75
CA SER A 113 -21.50 -2.08 -5.91
C SER A 113 -22.21 -0.80 -5.47
N PRO A 114 -22.16 0.29 -6.24
CA PRO A 114 -22.90 1.50 -5.90
C PRO A 114 -24.42 1.27 -6.02
N PRO A 115 -25.25 1.85 -5.15
CA PRO A 115 -26.70 1.88 -5.38
C PRO A 115 -27.00 2.75 -6.60
N CYS A 116 -28.12 2.50 -7.27
CA CYS A 116 -28.51 3.26 -8.45
C CYS A 116 -28.66 4.75 -8.14
N GLN A 117 -28.01 5.62 -8.92
CA GLN A 117 -28.11 7.09 -8.76
C GLN A 117 -29.54 7.65 -8.89
N HIS A 118 -30.45 6.91 -9.53
CA HIS A 118 -31.81 7.38 -9.79
C HIS A 118 -32.86 6.86 -8.81
N CYS A 119 -32.70 5.62 -8.33
CA CYS A 119 -33.72 4.97 -7.49
C CYS A 119 -33.16 4.22 -6.27
N GLN A 120 -31.85 4.31 -6.02
CA GLN A 120 -31.13 3.66 -4.92
C GLN A 120 -31.19 2.12 -4.88
N SER A 121 -31.87 1.47 -5.82
CA SER A 121 -31.93 0.01 -5.91
C SER A 121 -30.55 -0.60 -6.21
N PRO A 122 -30.35 -1.90 -5.87
CA PRO A 122 -29.12 -2.62 -6.19
C PRO A 122 -28.76 -2.59 -7.67
N THR A 123 -27.46 -2.60 -7.94
CA THR A 123 -26.90 -2.57 -9.29
C THR A 123 -25.96 -3.75 -9.53
N THR A 124 -25.79 -4.10 -10.80
CA THR A 124 -24.88 -5.16 -11.25
C THR A 124 -23.78 -4.54 -12.11
N ALA A 125 -22.52 -4.95 -11.90
CA ALA A 125 -21.40 -4.47 -12.69
C ALA A 125 -21.57 -4.90 -14.16
N VAL A 126 -21.35 -3.96 -15.09
CA VAL A 126 -21.46 -4.22 -16.54
C VAL A 126 -20.17 -3.93 -17.31
N GLY A 127 -19.15 -3.36 -16.66
CA GLY A 127 -17.82 -3.18 -17.26
C GLY A 127 -17.11 -1.92 -16.76
N GLY A 128 -16.07 -1.51 -17.48
CA GLY A 128 -15.36 -0.26 -17.26
C GLY A 128 -15.59 0.72 -18.41
N VAL A 129 -15.61 2.02 -18.11
CA VAL A 129 -15.70 3.10 -19.09
C VAL A 129 -14.60 4.12 -18.87
N ASN A 130 -14.31 4.91 -19.91
CA ASN A 130 -13.35 6.00 -19.80
C ASN A 130 -13.85 7.07 -18.82
N PRO A 131 -12.96 7.62 -17.99
CA PRO A 131 -13.27 8.79 -17.17
C PRO A 131 -13.70 9.98 -18.02
N THR A 132 -14.68 10.75 -17.53
CA THR A 132 -15.05 12.05 -18.11
C THR A 132 -13.97 13.09 -17.84
N PRO A 133 -13.94 14.22 -18.57
CA PRO A 133 -13.00 15.31 -18.28
C PRO A 133 -13.11 15.85 -16.84
N GLU A 134 -14.29 15.79 -16.23
CA GLU A 134 -14.47 16.16 -14.83
C GLU A 134 -13.86 15.13 -13.88
N GLU A 135 -14.10 13.84 -14.13
CA GLU A 135 -13.54 12.77 -13.31
C GLU A 135 -11.99 12.75 -13.36
N ILE A 136 -11.40 13.03 -14.53
CA ILE A 136 -9.94 13.14 -14.71
C ILE A 136 -9.35 14.26 -13.84
N ARG A 137 -10.05 15.41 -13.67
CA ARG A 137 -9.58 16.51 -12.80
C ARG A 137 -9.39 16.05 -11.35
N TYR A 138 -10.14 15.04 -10.92
CA TYR A 138 -10.04 14.43 -9.60
C TYR A 138 -9.17 13.15 -9.61
N GLN A 139 -8.23 13.06 -10.54
CA GLN A 139 -7.25 11.97 -10.65
C GLN A 139 -7.90 10.59 -10.77
N CYS A 140 -9.05 10.51 -11.45
CA CYS A 140 -9.71 9.24 -11.77
C CYS A 140 -9.02 8.56 -12.95
N GLY A 141 -8.39 7.42 -12.70
CA GLY A 141 -7.77 6.60 -13.75
C GLY A 141 -8.73 5.61 -14.42
N ARG A 142 -9.80 5.20 -13.71
CA ARG A 142 -10.79 4.24 -14.21
C ARG A 142 -12.17 4.48 -13.62
N VAL A 143 -13.22 4.17 -14.38
CA VAL A 143 -14.60 4.21 -13.92
C VAL A 143 -15.24 2.85 -14.12
N GLU A 144 -15.83 2.33 -13.06
CA GLU A 144 -16.65 1.11 -13.12
C GLU A 144 -18.09 1.51 -13.46
N LEU A 145 -18.72 0.79 -14.38
CA LEU A 145 -20.09 1.02 -14.79
C LEU A 145 -20.99 -0.08 -14.25
N TYR A 146 -22.13 0.34 -13.69
CA TYR A 146 -23.12 -0.54 -13.11
C TYR A 146 -24.50 -0.28 -13.73
N LYS A 147 -25.30 -1.33 -13.92
CA LYS A 147 -26.68 -1.22 -14.40
C LYS A 147 -27.64 -1.54 -13.27
N CYS A 148 -28.65 -0.69 -13.09
CA CYS A 148 -29.69 -0.89 -12.10
C CYS A 148 -30.56 -2.10 -12.42
N ASN A 149 -30.81 -2.93 -11.42
CA ASN A 149 -31.63 -4.14 -11.59
C ASN A 149 -33.13 -3.82 -11.74
N LEU A 150 -33.56 -2.62 -11.32
CA LEU A 150 -34.97 -2.19 -11.37
C LEU A 150 -35.26 -1.24 -12.53
N CYS A 151 -34.61 -0.07 -12.57
CA CYS A 151 -34.90 0.95 -13.58
C CYS A 151 -34.00 0.87 -14.82
N HIS A 152 -33.06 -0.08 -14.86
CA HIS A 152 -32.11 -0.34 -15.95
C HIS A 152 -31.21 0.83 -16.36
N LYS A 153 -31.26 1.96 -15.65
CA LYS A 153 -30.35 3.09 -15.82
C LYS A 153 -28.96 2.73 -15.31
N GLU A 154 -27.97 3.38 -15.91
CA GLU A 154 -26.57 3.18 -15.54
C GLU A 154 -26.18 4.03 -14.33
N THR A 155 -25.15 3.59 -13.63
CA THR A 155 -24.54 4.29 -12.50
C THR A 155 -23.03 4.16 -12.63
N ARG A 156 -22.35 5.29 -12.60
CA ARG A 156 -20.88 5.36 -12.68
C ARG A 156 -20.29 5.29 -11.28
N PHE A 157 -19.19 4.57 -11.14
CA PHE A 157 -18.37 4.55 -9.94
C PHE A 157 -16.91 4.90 -10.29
N PRO A 158 -16.57 6.20 -10.30
CA PRO A 158 -15.22 6.66 -10.55
C PRO A 158 -14.29 6.28 -9.39
N ARG A 159 -13.09 5.79 -9.73
CA ARG A 159 -12.05 5.44 -8.74
C ARG A 159 -11.08 6.61 -8.61
N TYR A 160 -11.39 7.53 -7.71
CA TYR A 160 -10.63 8.77 -7.49
C TYR A 160 -9.37 8.52 -6.66
N ASN A 161 -8.30 9.27 -6.97
CA ASN A 161 -7.13 9.38 -6.09
C ASN A 161 -7.02 10.76 -5.42
N ASN A 162 -7.79 11.75 -5.87
CA ASN A 162 -7.78 13.08 -5.29
C ASN A 162 -8.40 13.07 -3.88
N LEU A 163 -7.59 13.40 -2.88
CA LEU A 163 -7.96 13.33 -1.46
C LEU A 163 -9.12 14.24 -1.08
N ARG A 164 -9.22 15.45 -1.66
CA ARG A 164 -10.37 16.34 -1.43
C ARG A 164 -11.67 15.70 -1.93
N LYS A 165 -11.64 15.10 -3.13
CA LYS A 165 -12.81 14.40 -3.67
C LYS A 165 -13.16 13.15 -2.87
N LEU A 166 -12.17 12.45 -2.32
CA LEU A 166 -12.41 11.30 -1.45
C LEU A 166 -13.03 11.70 -0.10
N MET A 167 -12.62 12.83 0.49
CA MET A 167 -13.24 13.38 1.71
C MET A 167 -14.66 13.94 1.47
N GLU A 168 -14.98 14.33 0.23
CA GLU A 168 -16.33 14.72 -0.19
C GLU A 168 -17.23 13.48 -0.40
N THR A 169 -16.75 12.49 -1.15
CA THR A 169 -17.53 11.30 -1.51
C THR A 169 -17.64 10.28 -0.38
N ARG A 170 -16.65 10.26 0.52
CA ARG A 170 -16.57 9.43 1.73
C ARG A 170 -16.85 7.94 1.50
N ARG A 171 -16.44 7.43 0.34
CA ARG A 171 -16.74 6.05 -0.04
C ARG A 171 -15.72 5.49 -1.02
N GLY A 172 -15.54 4.17 -0.98
CA GLY A 172 -14.57 3.49 -1.82
C GLY A 172 -14.28 2.06 -1.41
N ARG A 173 -13.12 1.55 -1.84
CA ARG A 173 -12.53 0.27 -1.41
C ARG A 173 -11.15 0.53 -0.80
N CYS A 174 -10.37 -0.51 -0.53
CA CYS A 174 -9.09 -0.40 0.21
C CYS A 174 -8.17 0.73 -0.29
N GLY A 175 -8.07 0.94 -1.60
CA GLY A 175 -7.33 2.06 -2.20
C GLY A 175 -7.75 3.43 -1.65
N GLU A 176 -9.04 3.77 -1.78
CA GLU A 176 -9.59 5.03 -1.31
C GLU A 176 -9.58 5.15 0.23
N TRP A 177 -9.87 4.04 0.91
CA TRP A 177 -9.87 3.95 2.38
C TRP A 177 -8.49 4.26 2.95
N ALA A 178 -7.45 3.55 2.49
CA ALA A 178 -6.08 3.75 2.96
C ALA A 178 -5.55 5.14 2.59
N ASN A 179 -5.92 5.67 1.42
CA ASN A 179 -5.48 7.00 0.96
C ASN A 179 -5.94 8.11 1.93
N VAL A 180 -7.24 8.16 2.25
CA VAL A 180 -7.77 9.18 3.18
C VAL A 180 -7.33 8.91 4.62
N PHE A 181 -7.32 7.64 5.05
CA PHE A 181 -6.91 7.33 6.41
C PHE A 181 -5.43 7.66 6.67
N CYS A 182 -4.54 7.42 5.70
CA CYS A 182 -3.14 7.82 5.80
C CYS A 182 -2.97 9.34 5.94
N LEU A 183 -3.73 10.13 5.18
CA LEU A 183 -3.78 11.58 5.36
C LEU A 183 -4.24 11.94 6.79
N PHE A 184 -5.29 11.29 7.30
CA PHE A 184 -5.82 11.56 8.64
C PHE A 184 -4.81 11.23 9.75
N CYS A 185 -4.10 10.11 9.65
CA CYS A 185 -3.02 9.79 10.59
C CYS A 185 -1.96 10.90 10.60
N LYS A 186 -1.55 11.37 9.42
CA LYS A 186 -0.55 12.44 9.30
C LYS A 186 -1.07 13.77 9.87
N THR A 187 -2.32 14.14 9.58
CA THR A 187 -2.98 15.33 10.14
C THR A 187 -3.12 15.28 11.66
N MET A 188 -3.31 14.10 12.24
CA MET A 188 -3.34 13.88 13.69
C MET A 188 -1.95 13.94 14.35
N GLY A 189 -0.87 14.14 13.56
CA GLY A 189 0.49 14.26 14.06
C GLY A 189 1.22 12.92 14.21
N PHE A 190 0.66 11.81 13.71
CA PHE A 190 1.39 10.54 13.70
C PHE A 190 2.46 10.52 12.61
N GLU A 191 3.65 10.05 12.96
CA GLU A 191 4.64 9.66 11.95
C GLU A 191 4.08 8.45 11.19
N THR A 192 3.82 8.65 9.90
CA THR A 192 2.93 7.80 9.10
C THR A 192 3.63 7.33 7.83
N ARG A 193 3.36 6.09 7.41
CA ARG A 193 3.72 5.56 6.09
C ARG A 193 2.50 4.97 5.39
N TYR A 194 2.48 5.08 4.07
CA TYR A 194 1.54 4.35 3.22
C TYR A 194 2.16 3.03 2.79
N VAL A 195 1.46 1.93 3.05
CA VAL A 195 1.94 0.58 2.76
C VAL A 195 1.28 0.05 1.49
N LEU A 196 2.13 -0.33 0.53
CA LEU A 196 1.76 -0.89 -0.75
C LEU A 196 2.10 -2.38 -0.81
N ASP A 197 1.06 -3.22 -0.82
CA ASP A 197 1.17 -4.65 -1.10
C ASP A 197 0.90 -4.92 -2.58
N PHE A 198 1.85 -5.60 -3.23
CA PHE A 198 1.76 -5.91 -4.66
C PHE A 198 0.69 -6.96 -4.99
N THR A 199 0.10 -7.60 -3.99
CA THR A 199 -1.02 -8.54 -4.11
C THR A 199 -2.40 -7.88 -3.91
N ASP A 200 -2.53 -6.66 -4.43
CA ASP A 200 -3.78 -5.87 -4.52
C ASP A 200 -4.38 -5.49 -3.16
N HIS A 201 -3.55 -4.96 -2.26
CA HIS A 201 -4.02 -4.35 -1.01
C HIS A 201 -3.10 -3.21 -0.57
N VAL A 202 -3.62 -2.34 0.29
CA VAL A 202 -2.91 -1.16 0.81
C VAL A 202 -3.42 -0.85 2.21
N TRP A 203 -2.55 -0.32 3.07
CA TRP A 203 -2.89 0.10 4.44
C TRP A 203 -1.90 1.16 4.93
N THR A 204 -1.95 1.48 6.22
CA THR A 204 -1.11 2.51 6.85
C THR A 204 -0.18 1.90 7.90
N GLU A 205 1.03 2.41 8.01
CA GLU A 205 1.92 2.16 9.14
C GLU A 205 2.07 3.43 9.95
N ILE A 206 2.11 3.32 11.28
CA ILE A 206 2.44 4.44 12.17
C ILE A 206 3.61 4.08 13.08
N TYR A 207 4.43 5.07 13.41
CA TYR A 207 5.55 4.86 14.31
C TYR A 207 5.10 4.93 15.77
N LYS A 208 5.52 3.96 16.57
CA LYS A 208 5.30 3.90 18.01
C LYS A 208 6.62 3.88 18.75
N ASP A 209 6.81 4.84 19.65
CA ASP A 209 8.01 4.93 20.47
C ASP A 209 8.24 3.66 21.30
N GLY A 210 9.49 3.19 21.34
CA GLY A 210 9.87 1.96 22.03
C GLY A 210 9.48 0.66 21.32
N LYS A 211 8.63 0.69 20.28
CA LYS A 211 8.23 -0.49 19.50
C LYS A 211 8.73 -0.45 18.04
N GLY A 212 8.60 0.70 17.37
CA GLY A 212 8.83 0.86 15.94
C GLY A 212 7.51 0.96 15.17
N TRP A 213 7.53 0.55 13.90
CA TRP A 213 6.37 0.67 13.00
C TRP A 213 5.33 -0.40 13.26
N VAL A 214 4.07 0.01 13.43
CA VAL A 214 2.90 -0.85 13.60
C VAL A 214 1.91 -0.65 12.46
N ASN A 215 1.28 -1.72 11.99
CA ASN A 215 0.29 -1.65 10.91
C ASN A 215 -1.08 -1.20 11.44
N CYS A 216 -1.81 -0.48 10.61
CA CYS A 216 -3.16 0.01 10.83
C CYS A 216 -3.93 -0.11 9.51
N ASP A 217 -4.91 -1.02 9.44
CA ASP A 217 -5.76 -1.19 8.27
C ASP A 217 -7.15 -0.60 8.54
N SER A 218 -7.42 0.56 7.96
CA SER A 218 -8.70 1.24 8.15
C SER A 218 -9.90 0.45 7.63
N CYS A 219 -9.72 -0.44 6.65
CA CYS A 219 -10.79 -1.31 6.16
C CYS A 219 -11.23 -2.32 7.21
N GLU A 220 -10.29 -2.74 8.06
CA GLU A 220 -10.47 -3.77 9.07
C GLU A 220 -10.70 -3.15 10.47
N GLY A 221 -10.45 -1.84 10.64
CA GLY A 221 -10.79 -1.09 11.85
C GLY A 221 -9.80 -1.32 12.99
N GLU A 222 -10.23 -1.05 14.22
CA GLU A 222 -9.32 -1.06 15.39
C GLU A 222 -8.74 -2.45 15.71
N GLY A 223 -9.42 -3.53 15.30
CA GLY A 223 -8.93 -4.90 15.43
C GLY A 223 -7.69 -5.22 14.58
N SER A 224 -7.39 -4.40 13.58
CA SER A 224 -6.19 -4.55 12.73
C SER A 224 -4.94 -3.91 13.31
N TYR A 225 -5.09 -3.10 14.36
CA TYR A 225 -3.99 -2.36 14.97
C TYR A 225 -2.92 -3.34 15.46
N ASP A 226 -1.70 -3.22 14.92
CA ASP A 226 -0.55 -4.05 15.28
C ASP A 226 -0.79 -5.55 15.05
N GLN A 227 -1.53 -5.89 13.99
CA GLN A 227 -1.78 -7.26 13.52
C GLN A 227 -1.15 -7.53 12.13
N PRO A 228 0.19 -7.54 12.00
CA PRO A 228 0.81 -7.61 10.68
C PRO A 228 0.65 -8.98 10.00
N LEU A 229 0.42 -10.06 10.76
CA LEU A 229 0.20 -11.39 10.22
C LEU A 229 -1.25 -11.66 9.79
N MET A 230 -2.16 -10.70 9.99
CA MET A 230 -3.55 -10.79 9.55
C MET A 230 -3.66 -11.15 8.06
N TYR A 231 -2.79 -10.60 7.20
CA TYR A 231 -2.87 -10.82 5.76
C TYR A 231 -2.39 -12.22 5.34
N GLU A 232 -1.20 -12.65 5.80
CA GLU A 232 -0.66 -13.97 5.41
C GLU A 232 -1.34 -15.11 6.16
N ALA A 233 -1.44 -15.02 7.49
CA ALA A 233 -1.95 -16.10 8.32
C ALA A 233 -3.47 -16.03 8.50
N GLY A 234 -4.05 -14.84 8.67
CA GLY A 234 -5.50 -14.68 8.78
C GLY A 234 -6.23 -14.87 7.45
N TRP A 235 -5.83 -14.12 6.41
CA TRP A 235 -6.49 -14.16 5.10
C TRP A 235 -5.89 -15.20 4.14
N GLY A 236 -4.79 -15.85 4.50
CA GLY A 236 -4.14 -16.83 3.63
C GLY A 236 -3.45 -16.23 2.40
N LYS A 237 -3.21 -14.90 2.36
CA LYS A 237 -2.63 -14.23 1.18
C LYS A 237 -1.25 -14.80 0.85
N LYS A 238 -1.01 -15.03 -0.44
CA LYS A 238 0.30 -15.42 -0.97
C LYS A 238 1.11 -14.16 -1.30
N LEU A 239 1.64 -13.52 -0.26
CA LEU A 239 2.37 -12.25 -0.37
C LEU A 239 3.63 -12.37 -1.23
N THR A 240 4.02 -11.25 -1.85
CA THR A 240 5.22 -11.11 -2.69
C THR A 240 6.08 -9.92 -2.25
N TYR A 241 5.66 -8.70 -2.60
CA TYR A 241 6.37 -7.45 -2.28
C TYR A 241 5.47 -6.54 -1.46
N ILE A 242 5.99 -6.01 -0.35
CA ILE A 242 5.31 -4.98 0.45
C ILE A 242 6.30 -3.87 0.73
N PHE A 243 5.95 -2.66 0.30
CA PHE A 243 6.77 -1.46 0.52
C PHE A 243 6.02 -0.47 1.38
N SER A 244 6.74 0.14 2.32
CA SER A 244 6.24 1.23 3.15
C SER A 244 6.87 2.53 2.68
N ILE A 245 6.05 3.54 2.40
CA ILE A 245 6.46 4.84 1.86
C ILE A 245 6.14 5.91 2.91
N GLY A 246 7.18 6.59 3.40
CA GLY A 246 7.07 7.71 4.33
C GLY A 246 7.52 9.04 3.72
N THR A 247 7.68 10.05 4.57
CA THR A 247 8.11 11.39 4.13
C THR A 247 9.52 11.37 3.54
N TYR A 248 10.43 10.59 4.12
CA TYR A 248 11.86 10.63 3.78
C TYR A 248 12.41 9.28 3.33
N GLU A 249 11.57 8.26 3.20
CA GLU A 249 12.04 6.93 2.87
C GLU A 249 11.00 6.06 2.17
N ILE A 250 11.53 5.08 1.44
CA ILE A 250 10.81 3.88 1.02
C ILE A 250 11.56 2.67 1.58
N VAL A 251 10.83 1.72 2.16
CA VAL A 251 11.40 0.54 2.83
C VAL A 251 10.69 -0.73 2.33
N ASP A 252 11.46 -1.79 2.04
CA ASP A 252 10.89 -3.13 1.84
C ASP A 252 10.59 -3.74 3.22
N VAL A 253 9.30 -3.81 3.53
CA VAL A 253 8.81 -4.20 4.86
C VAL A 253 8.22 -5.61 4.86
N ILE A 254 8.42 -6.40 3.79
CA ILE A 254 7.81 -7.72 3.64
C ILE A 254 7.99 -8.62 4.86
N ARG A 255 9.16 -8.57 5.50
CA ARG A 255 9.52 -9.38 6.67
C ARG A 255 8.69 -9.07 7.93
N ARG A 256 8.01 -7.92 7.97
CA ARG A 256 7.05 -7.60 9.04
C ARG A 256 5.75 -8.40 8.88
N TYR A 257 5.38 -8.72 7.64
CA TYR A 257 4.06 -9.25 7.26
C TYR A 257 4.08 -10.73 6.89
N THR A 258 5.21 -11.43 7.08
CA THR A 258 5.33 -12.86 6.77
C THR A 258 6.09 -13.60 7.87
N ASN A 259 5.61 -14.79 8.20
CA ASN A 259 6.34 -15.80 8.97
C ASN A 259 6.98 -16.86 8.06
N LYS A 260 6.82 -16.72 6.74
CA LYS A 260 7.26 -17.69 5.73
C LYS A 260 8.15 -17.00 4.69
N PRO A 261 9.27 -16.38 5.11
CA PRO A 261 10.09 -15.58 4.22
C PRO A 261 10.54 -16.39 3.00
N ASP A 262 10.97 -17.64 3.16
CA ASP A 262 11.44 -18.46 2.04
C ASP A 262 10.35 -18.69 0.98
N GLU A 263 9.11 -18.94 1.40
CA GLU A 263 7.99 -19.07 0.47
C GLU A 263 7.70 -17.74 -0.25
N VAL A 264 7.80 -16.61 0.44
CA VAL A 264 7.60 -15.28 -0.16
C VAL A 264 8.70 -14.96 -1.15
N PHE A 265 9.97 -15.15 -0.79
CA PHE A 265 11.12 -14.90 -1.66
C PHE A 265 11.11 -15.81 -2.90
N ALA A 266 10.61 -17.05 -2.79
CA ALA A 266 10.39 -17.91 -3.95
C ALA A 266 9.34 -17.35 -4.94
N ARG A 267 8.38 -16.55 -4.47
CA ARG A 267 7.37 -15.89 -5.33
C ARG A 267 7.80 -14.53 -5.87
N ARG A 268 8.91 -13.96 -5.38
CA ARG A 268 9.42 -12.63 -5.79
C ARG A 268 10.20 -12.73 -7.11
N THR A 269 9.48 -12.96 -8.20
CA THR A 269 10.07 -13.18 -9.53
C THR A 269 9.91 -12.01 -10.51
N ASP A 270 9.23 -10.93 -10.12
CA ASP A 270 8.92 -9.81 -11.01
C ASP A 270 10.17 -9.00 -11.38
N VAL A 271 11.09 -8.86 -10.42
CA VAL A 271 12.36 -8.15 -10.57
C VAL A 271 13.45 -8.83 -9.75
N ASP A 272 14.70 -8.57 -10.11
CA ASP A 272 15.89 -9.05 -9.41
C ASP A 272 16.09 -8.33 -8.07
N GLU A 273 16.42 -9.07 -7.00
CA GLU A 273 16.54 -8.53 -5.64
C GLU A 273 17.72 -7.54 -5.48
N LEU A 274 18.83 -7.72 -6.19
CA LEU A 274 19.93 -6.74 -6.15
C LEU A 274 19.52 -5.44 -6.84
N TRP A 275 18.82 -5.55 -7.98
CA TRP A 275 18.23 -4.39 -8.63
C TRP A 275 17.21 -3.68 -7.73
N LEU A 276 16.35 -4.44 -7.05
CA LEU A 276 15.32 -3.88 -6.18
C LEU A 276 15.95 -3.15 -4.98
N LYS A 277 16.90 -3.79 -4.28
CA LYS A 277 17.64 -3.18 -3.17
C LYS A 277 18.31 -1.86 -3.59
N LYS A 278 18.99 -1.85 -4.75
CA LYS A 278 19.60 -0.64 -5.28
C LYS A 278 18.54 0.43 -5.60
N THR A 279 17.43 0.03 -6.21
CA THR A 279 16.35 0.94 -6.61
C THR A 279 15.72 1.62 -5.39
N ILE A 280 15.44 0.88 -4.33
CA ILE A 280 14.92 1.41 -3.06
C ILE A 280 15.93 2.39 -2.45
N SER A 281 17.20 2.00 -2.37
CA SER A 281 18.27 2.87 -1.87
C SER A 281 18.39 4.17 -2.66
N ASP A 282 18.34 4.11 -4.00
CA ASP A 282 18.40 5.28 -4.87
C ASP A 282 17.16 6.19 -4.71
N LEU A 283 15.98 5.61 -4.49
CA LEU A 283 14.74 6.37 -4.24
C LEU A 283 14.79 7.09 -2.90
N THR A 284 15.14 6.37 -1.82
CA THR A 284 15.31 6.96 -0.48
C THR A 284 16.37 8.07 -0.48
N ALA A 285 17.51 7.86 -1.13
CA ALA A 285 18.54 8.91 -1.26
C ALA A 285 18.04 10.17 -1.98
N ARG A 286 17.14 10.03 -2.95
CA ARG A 286 16.50 11.18 -3.63
C ARG A 286 15.51 11.90 -2.72
N MET A 287 14.72 11.17 -1.93
CA MET A 287 13.77 11.73 -0.96
C MET A 287 14.47 12.53 0.13
N GLN A 288 15.72 12.17 0.46
CA GLN A 288 16.53 12.84 1.47
C GLN A 288 17.49 13.89 0.91
N ASN A 289 17.50 14.17 -0.39
CA ASN A 289 18.59 14.91 -1.04
C ASN A 289 18.82 16.31 -0.42
N THR A 290 17.75 17.02 -0.05
CA THR A 290 17.75 18.37 0.52
C THR A 290 17.95 18.40 2.04
N LEU A 291 17.93 17.25 2.72
CA LEU A 291 18.06 17.21 4.17
C LEU A 291 19.49 17.55 4.64
N PRO A 292 19.62 18.22 5.80
CA PRO A 292 20.91 18.45 6.44
C PRO A 292 21.55 17.13 6.89
N ALA A 293 22.87 17.12 7.06
CA ALA A 293 23.64 15.93 7.42
C ALA A 293 23.20 15.32 8.76
N SER A 294 22.81 16.13 9.74
CA SER A 294 22.29 15.65 11.03
C SER A 294 21.00 14.85 10.86
N ALA A 295 20.02 15.40 10.15
CA ALA A 295 18.76 14.70 9.88
C ALA A 295 18.97 13.40 9.10
N LYS A 296 19.90 13.38 8.13
CA LYS A 296 20.29 12.15 7.42
C LYS A 296 20.87 11.10 8.38
N SER A 297 21.76 11.50 9.29
CA SER A 297 22.34 10.60 10.30
C SER A 297 21.28 10.00 11.22
N ASP A 298 20.30 10.80 11.66
CA ASP A 298 19.21 10.32 12.53
C ASP A 298 18.32 9.30 11.78
N LEU A 299 18.00 9.59 10.51
CA LEU A 299 17.24 8.68 9.64
C LEU A 299 18.01 7.39 9.35
N GLU A 300 19.33 7.45 9.12
CA GLU A 300 20.18 6.28 8.94
C GLU A 300 20.20 5.39 10.19
N GLN A 301 20.28 5.98 11.38
CA GLN A 301 20.21 5.24 12.64
C GLN A 301 18.86 4.55 12.81
N ARG A 302 17.75 5.26 12.55
CA ARG A 302 16.40 4.68 12.59
C ARG A 302 16.22 3.56 11.57
N ALA A 303 16.71 3.74 10.35
CA ALA A 303 16.67 2.72 9.29
C ALA A 303 17.47 1.47 9.68
N ALA A 304 18.64 1.63 10.32
CA ALA A 304 19.42 0.51 10.82
C ALA A 304 18.70 -0.27 11.93
N GLN A 305 18.01 0.44 12.85
CA GLN A 305 17.19 -0.19 13.89
C GLN A 305 16.02 -0.98 13.29
N GLU A 306 15.28 -0.38 12.34
CA GLU A 306 14.18 -1.06 11.64
C GLU A 306 14.69 -2.29 10.87
N GLN A 307 15.82 -2.17 10.15
CA GLN A 307 16.39 -3.30 9.41
C GLN A 307 16.80 -4.44 10.36
N ALA A 308 17.35 -4.12 11.53
CA ALA A 308 17.65 -5.12 12.55
C ALA A 308 16.37 -5.81 13.06
N GLN A 309 15.28 -5.08 13.27
CA GLN A 309 13.98 -5.66 13.65
C GLN A 309 13.44 -6.58 12.54
N LEU A 310 13.43 -6.13 11.28
CA LEU A 310 12.97 -6.93 10.14
C LEU A 310 13.81 -8.20 9.95
N ASN A 311 15.10 -8.16 10.27
CA ASN A 311 15.98 -9.33 10.20
C ASN A 311 15.80 -10.29 11.38
N LYS A 312 15.43 -9.79 12.58
CA LYS A 312 15.18 -10.63 13.76
C LYS A 312 14.02 -11.61 13.55
N THR A 313 13.05 -11.29 12.70
CA THR A 313 11.93 -12.19 12.37
C THR A 313 12.39 -13.49 11.69
N ILE A 314 13.65 -13.59 11.24
CA ILE A 314 14.27 -14.84 10.75
C ILE A 314 14.54 -15.83 11.90
N ALA A 315 14.51 -15.39 13.17
CA ALA A 315 14.96 -16.16 14.33
C ALA A 315 13.88 -16.39 15.40
N LYS A 316 12.62 -16.60 15.02
CA LYS A 316 11.63 -17.22 15.92
C LYS A 316 11.44 -18.70 15.56
N GLU A 317 12.44 -19.49 15.95
CA GLU A 317 12.17 -20.80 16.51
C GLU A 317 11.56 -20.57 17.92
N ASP A 318 10.51 -21.32 18.28
CA ASP A 318 10.04 -21.56 19.66
C ASP A 318 9.36 -20.46 20.51
N GLU A 319 8.67 -19.51 19.91
CA GLU A 319 7.49 -18.92 20.58
C GLU A 319 6.27 -19.11 19.70
N GLY A 320 5.46 -20.13 20.04
CA GLY A 320 4.17 -20.39 19.42
C GLY A 320 3.32 -19.11 19.35
N PRO A 321 2.36 -19.04 18.43
CA PRO A 321 1.55 -17.85 18.27
C PRO A 321 0.94 -17.51 19.63
N VAL A 322 1.25 -16.32 20.16
CA VAL A 322 0.25 -15.62 20.95
C VAL A 322 -0.89 -15.47 19.96
N ALA A 323 -1.83 -16.41 20.01
CA ALA A 323 -2.95 -16.49 19.13
C ALA A 323 -3.88 -15.33 19.49
N ALA A 324 -3.49 -14.12 19.08
CA ALA A 324 -4.48 -13.18 18.59
C ALA A 324 -5.28 -13.99 17.57
N VAL A 325 -6.57 -14.19 17.84
CA VAL A 325 -7.45 -14.92 16.93
C VAL A 325 -7.38 -14.15 15.61
N LEU A 326 -6.62 -14.68 14.65
CA LEU A 326 -6.44 -14.04 13.36
C LEU A 326 -7.69 -14.34 12.54
N HIS A 327 -8.57 -13.37 12.47
CA HIS A 327 -9.82 -13.50 11.75
C HIS A 327 -9.60 -13.40 10.23
N GLY A 328 -10.53 -13.97 9.46
CA GLY A 328 -10.60 -13.72 8.03
C GLY A 328 -10.88 -12.25 7.71
N ARG A 329 -10.71 -11.89 6.44
CA ARG A 329 -10.96 -10.54 5.95
C ARG A 329 -12.39 -10.13 6.23
N GLU A 330 -12.60 -8.92 6.74
CA GLU A 330 -13.94 -8.37 6.94
C GLU A 330 -14.42 -7.58 5.70
N SER A 331 -13.51 -6.85 5.05
CA SER A 331 -13.84 -5.99 3.91
C SER A 331 -14.05 -6.75 2.58
N GLY A 332 -14.95 -6.24 1.74
CA GLY A 332 -15.27 -6.84 0.44
C GLY A 332 -16.46 -7.80 0.50
N SER A 333 -17.00 -8.14 -0.68
CA SER A 333 -18.11 -9.10 -0.76
C SER A 333 -17.67 -10.49 -0.30
N VAL A 334 -18.60 -11.26 0.27
CA VAL A 334 -18.33 -12.64 0.70
C VAL A 334 -17.78 -13.47 -0.47
N GLN A 335 -18.38 -13.33 -1.66
CA GLN A 335 -17.93 -14.01 -2.88
C GLN A 335 -16.48 -13.64 -3.27
N TRP A 336 -16.12 -12.36 -3.16
CA TRP A 336 -14.75 -11.89 -3.45
C TRP A 336 -13.74 -12.47 -2.45
N ARG A 337 -14.08 -12.47 -1.16
CA ARG A 337 -13.24 -13.04 -0.11
C ARG A 337 -13.10 -14.56 -0.27
N ALA A 338 -14.21 -15.26 -0.53
CA ALA A 338 -14.23 -16.71 -0.74
C ALA A 338 -13.39 -17.12 -1.97
N ALA A 339 -13.55 -16.43 -3.10
CA ALA A 339 -12.79 -16.69 -4.33
C ALA A 339 -11.27 -16.53 -4.15
N ARG A 340 -10.85 -15.81 -3.11
CA ARG A 340 -9.45 -15.54 -2.78
C ARG A 340 -8.96 -16.33 -1.56
N GLY A 341 -9.80 -17.14 -0.93
CA GLY A 341 -9.47 -17.87 0.29
C GLY A 341 -9.32 -16.99 1.54
N GLU A 342 -9.86 -15.77 1.52
CA GLU A 342 -9.65 -14.75 2.56
C GLU A 342 -10.69 -14.82 3.70
N LEU A 343 -11.49 -15.90 3.81
CA LEU A 343 -12.52 -16.05 4.85
C LEU A 343 -11.97 -16.45 6.23
N GLY A 344 -10.70 -16.85 6.31
CA GLY A 344 -10.11 -17.41 7.53
C GLY A 344 -10.48 -18.87 7.75
N ALA A 345 -9.80 -19.54 8.69
CA ALA A 345 -9.97 -20.96 8.95
C ALA A 345 -11.36 -21.34 9.54
N ASP A 346 -12.06 -20.38 10.14
CA ASP A 346 -13.33 -20.62 10.87
C ASP A 346 -14.60 -20.39 10.03
N GLN A 347 -14.48 -19.99 8.76
CA GLN A 347 -15.64 -19.76 7.88
C GLN A 347 -15.44 -20.45 6.53
N ALA A 348 -15.53 -21.78 6.53
CA ALA A 348 -15.83 -22.52 5.30
C ALA A 348 -17.21 -22.07 4.76
N PRO A 349 -17.41 -21.98 3.44
CA PRO A 349 -18.69 -21.58 2.88
C PRO A 349 -19.76 -22.60 3.29
N ALA A 350 -20.81 -22.15 3.96
CA ALA A 350 -22.03 -22.93 4.08
C ALA A 350 -22.58 -23.13 2.66
N ASP A 351 -22.62 -24.38 2.19
CA ASP A 351 -23.32 -24.76 0.98
C ASP A 351 -24.79 -24.34 1.11
N GLU A 352 -25.19 -23.27 0.41
CA GLU A 352 -26.60 -22.94 0.15
C GLU A 352 -27.17 -23.94 -0.86
N THR A 353 -27.38 -25.19 -0.43
CA THR A 353 -28.23 -26.13 -1.13
C THR A 353 -29.03 -26.98 -0.14
N SER A 354 -30.06 -26.40 0.47
CA SER A 354 -31.37 -27.04 0.67
C SER A 354 -32.25 -26.22 1.61
N ASP A 355 -33.21 -25.48 1.08
CA ASP A 355 -34.51 -25.33 1.75
C ASP A 355 -35.61 -24.98 0.73
N VAL A 356 -35.89 -25.98 -0.11
CA VAL A 356 -37.19 -26.11 -0.77
C VAL A 356 -37.80 -27.40 -0.26
N LYS A 357 -38.63 -27.29 0.79
CA LYS A 357 -39.87 -28.05 1.05
C LYS A 357 -40.16 -28.05 2.55
N LYS A 358 -41.20 -27.31 2.95
CA LYS A 358 -42.38 -27.80 3.68
C LYS A 358 -43.18 -26.61 4.18
N ASN A 359 -44.33 -26.35 3.55
CA ASN A 359 -45.53 -25.90 4.23
C ASN A 359 -46.73 -26.26 3.34
N ALA A 360 -47.22 -27.48 3.54
CA ALA A 360 -48.56 -27.90 3.21
C ALA A 360 -49.04 -28.77 4.38
N THR A 361 -50.30 -28.57 4.79
CA THR A 361 -51.03 -29.15 5.95
C THR A 361 -50.62 -28.57 7.31
N SER A 362 -51.50 -27.97 8.11
CA SER A 362 -52.97 -28.04 8.21
C SER A 362 -53.59 -26.68 8.52
#